data_AF-A0A4Q4UPM8-F1
#
_entry.id   AF-A0A4Q4UPM8-F1
#
_cell.length_a   1.000
_cell.length_b   1.000
_cell.length_c   1.000
_cell.angle_alpha   90.00
_cell.angle_beta   90.00
_cell.angle_gamma   90.00
#
_symmetry.space_group_name_H-M   'P 1'
#
loop_
_entity.id
_entity.type
_entity.pdbx_description
1 polymer ?
#
loop_
_entity_poly.entity_id
_entity_poly.type
_entity_poly.pdbx_seq_one_letter_code
_entity_poly.pdbx_strand_id
1 'polypeptide(L)'
;MLSDPYNLWRYYEPPLSADEVATAESVSDPCHLKYATSENLLKANRAAESLLNGIFLTQVECVSDITALSTNKGPERLETLARYQAPHERCYTHLSIALRAFSLEMDPKPTQASSSEALQSLIKAFLIFKLYHSTIRLFLFCGPGTPGAPGAKLEDPKMGAYHRDALDLAERILQLGSPRTAPFTPVPSTTQPLFVVAYSGTPQSNRRRAIDLLRRYPRREGLWDTMFGAALCELIMAREREILAERRRESGADAYDGNTAETREEDDDEIVELLDRQCRTRVKFENERSARVTLWTWRECMAGQPGKIRRLQW
;
A
#
# COMPACT_ATOMS: atom_id res chain seq x y z
N MET A 1 -21.64 23.36 -2.43
CA MET A 1 -21.59 22.12 -1.62
C MET A 1 -20.13 21.87 -1.29
N LEU A 2 -19.72 22.01 -0.03
CA LEU A 2 -18.39 21.60 0.42
C LEU A 2 -18.35 20.07 0.39
N SER A 3 -17.70 19.51 -0.62
CA SER A 3 -17.45 18.07 -0.72
C SER A 3 -16.64 17.63 0.51
N ASP A 4 -17.16 16.67 1.26
CA ASP A 4 -16.43 16.01 2.32
C ASP A 4 -15.08 15.49 1.77
N PRO A 5 -13.92 15.92 2.33
CA PRO A 5 -12.61 15.50 1.84
C PRO A 5 -12.40 13.98 1.87
N TYR A 6 -13.17 13.25 2.70
CA TYR A 6 -13.09 11.80 2.79
C TYR A 6 -13.81 11.05 1.67
N ASN A 7 -14.62 11.72 0.86
CA ASN A 7 -15.45 11.10 -0.19
C ASN A 7 -15.14 11.63 -1.61
N LEU A 8 -14.01 12.32 -1.80
CA LEU A 8 -13.62 12.90 -3.09
C LEU A 8 -13.46 11.84 -4.19
N TRP A 9 -13.03 10.63 -3.83
CA TRP A 9 -12.91 9.51 -4.76
C TRP A 9 -14.25 9.16 -5.44
N ARG A 10 -15.39 9.39 -4.78
CA ARG A 10 -16.71 9.02 -5.31
C ARG A 10 -17.07 9.82 -6.56
N TYR A 11 -16.57 11.04 -6.68
CA TYR A 11 -16.92 12.02 -7.71
C TYR A 11 -15.74 12.40 -8.59
N TYR A 12 -14.61 11.70 -8.47
CA TYR A 12 -13.44 12.01 -9.27
C TYR A 12 -13.66 11.67 -10.74
N GLU A 13 -13.34 12.63 -11.61
CA GLU A 13 -13.31 12.45 -13.06
C GLU A 13 -11.91 12.84 -13.59
N PRO A 14 -11.37 12.08 -14.55
CA PRO A 14 -10.09 12.41 -15.16
C PRO A 14 -10.21 13.66 -16.04
N PRO A 15 -9.10 14.40 -16.26
CA PRO A 15 -9.11 15.59 -17.13
C PRO A 15 -9.34 15.28 -18.61
N LEU A 16 -9.26 14.00 -19.00
CA LEU A 16 -9.53 13.49 -20.33
C LEU A 16 -10.31 12.18 -20.23
N SER A 17 -11.16 11.90 -21.20
CA SER A 17 -11.73 10.57 -21.41
C SER A 17 -10.68 9.56 -21.90
N ALA A 18 -10.98 8.27 -21.80
CA ALA A 18 -10.07 7.21 -22.25
C ALA A 18 -9.72 7.32 -23.75
N ASP A 19 -10.70 7.70 -24.58
CA ASP A 19 -10.54 7.84 -26.03
C ASP A 19 -9.68 9.07 -26.39
N GLU A 20 -9.85 10.17 -25.64
CA GLU A 20 -9.01 11.37 -25.80
C GLU A 20 -7.56 11.09 -25.40
N VAL A 21 -7.32 10.31 -24.34
CA VAL A 21 -5.97 9.88 -23.96
C VAL A 21 -5.36 8.99 -25.05
N ALA A 22 -6.09 8.02 -25.58
CA ALA A 22 -5.61 7.15 -26.66
C ALA A 22 -5.27 7.95 -27.94
N THR A 23 -6.07 8.96 -28.24
CA THR A 23 -5.80 9.88 -29.35
C THR A 23 -4.55 10.71 -29.07
N ALA A 24 -4.40 11.27 -27.86
CA ALA A 24 -3.22 12.05 -27.48
C ALA A 24 -1.93 11.22 -27.46
N GLU A 25 -1.99 9.94 -27.07
CA GLU A 25 -0.86 9.00 -27.16
C GLU A 25 -0.35 8.82 -28.60
N SER A 26 -1.24 8.93 -29.60
CA SER A 26 -0.91 8.79 -31.02
C SER A 26 -0.36 10.06 -31.68
N VAL A 27 -0.61 11.22 -31.08
CA VAL A 27 -0.20 12.53 -31.62
C VAL A 27 1.03 13.00 -30.84
N SER A 28 2.22 12.80 -31.39
CA SER A 28 3.49 13.16 -30.75
C SER A 28 3.74 14.67 -30.86
N ASP A 29 2.98 15.49 -30.11
CA ASP A 29 3.17 16.94 -30.10
C ASP A 29 3.97 17.37 -28.85
N PRO A 30 5.07 18.15 -28.97
CA PRO A 30 5.88 18.49 -27.82
C PRO A 30 5.34 19.69 -27.02
N CYS A 31 5.41 19.53 -25.70
CA CYS A 31 6.05 20.51 -24.80
C CYS A 31 5.20 21.64 -24.18
N HIS A 32 3.94 21.38 -23.83
CA HIS A 32 3.22 22.18 -22.83
C HIS A 32 2.49 21.29 -21.82
N LEU A 33 2.51 21.69 -20.54
CA LEU A 33 1.72 21.05 -19.47
C LEU A 33 0.25 21.38 -19.67
N LYS A 34 -0.46 20.58 -20.47
CA LYS A 34 -1.88 20.72 -20.76
C LYS A 34 -2.73 19.93 -19.76
N TYR A 35 -2.23 18.77 -19.33
CA TYR A 35 -2.96 17.82 -18.50
C TYR A 35 -2.42 17.76 -17.08
N ALA A 36 -1.09 17.68 -16.90
CA ALA A 36 -0.40 17.59 -15.61
C ALA A 36 -0.26 18.96 -14.92
N THR A 37 -1.33 19.74 -14.91
CA THR A 37 -1.39 21.02 -14.20
C THR A 37 -1.42 20.80 -12.68
N SER A 38 -1.02 21.82 -11.92
CA SER A 38 -1.06 21.79 -10.44
C SER A 38 -2.46 21.45 -9.91
N GLU A 39 -3.51 22.01 -10.52
CA GLU A 39 -4.89 21.77 -10.12
C GLU A 39 -5.35 20.33 -10.39
N ASN A 40 -5.03 19.79 -11.57
CA ASN A 40 -5.40 18.42 -11.93
C ASN A 40 -4.67 17.39 -11.05
N LEU A 41 -3.38 17.60 -10.81
CA LEU A 41 -2.59 16.76 -9.91
C LEU A 41 -3.10 16.86 -8.46
N LEU A 42 -3.50 18.03 -7.98
CA LEU A 42 -4.09 18.20 -6.66
C LEU A 42 -5.39 17.40 -6.52
N LYS A 43 -6.30 17.52 -7.49
CA LYS A 43 -7.58 16.78 -7.50
C LYS A 43 -7.34 15.26 -7.52
N ALA A 44 -6.44 14.80 -8.39
CA ALA A 44 -6.11 13.38 -8.52
C ALA A 44 -5.45 12.81 -7.25
N ASN A 45 -4.51 13.54 -6.64
CA ASN A 45 -3.88 13.15 -5.38
C ASN A 45 -4.89 13.02 -4.24
N ARG A 46 -5.78 14.01 -4.08
CA ARG A 46 -6.84 13.96 -3.06
C ARG A 46 -7.81 12.81 -3.28
N ALA A 47 -8.19 12.56 -4.54
CA ALA A 47 -9.04 11.42 -4.88
C ALA A 47 -8.35 10.08 -4.58
N ALA A 48 -7.04 9.95 -4.88
CA ALA A 48 -6.29 8.74 -4.60
C ALA A 48 -6.13 8.48 -3.09
N GLU A 49 -5.79 9.50 -2.30
CA GLU A 49 -5.73 9.39 -0.83
C GLU A 49 -7.10 9.03 -0.23
N SER A 50 -8.15 9.74 -0.67
CA SER A 50 -9.52 9.48 -0.26
C SER A 50 -9.97 8.06 -0.62
N LEU A 51 -9.59 7.55 -1.80
CA LEU A 51 -9.88 6.18 -2.24
C LEU A 51 -9.17 5.14 -1.36
N LEU A 52 -7.88 5.34 -1.08
CA LEU A 52 -7.12 4.42 -0.22
C LEU A 52 -7.72 4.34 1.19
N ASN A 53 -8.12 5.48 1.76
CA ASN A 53 -8.82 5.53 3.04
C ASN A 53 -10.18 4.82 2.99
N GLY A 54 -10.95 5.01 1.90
CA GLY A 54 -12.21 4.32 1.67
C GLY A 54 -12.04 2.79 1.62
N ILE A 55 -11.02 2.30 0.92
CA ILE A 55 -10.68 0.89 0.85
C ILE A 55 -10.37 0.32 2.24
N PHE A 56 -9.56 1.01 3.05
CA PHE A 56 -9.28 0.57 4.42
C PHE A 56 -10.51 0.51 5.30
N LEU A 57 -11.37 1.52 5.22
CA LEU A 57 -12.60 1.53 5.99
C LEU A 57 -13.49 0.34 5.62
N THR A 58 -13.71 0.10 4.34
CA THR A 58 -14.47 -1.05 3.85
C THR A 58 -13.83 -2.37 4.29
N GLN A 59 -12.51 -2.50 4.24
CA GLN A 59 -11.83 -3.71 4.72
C GLN A 59 -12.08 -3.95 6.22
N VAL A 60 -12.02 -2.91 7.05
CA VAL A 60 -12.28 -2.99 8.49
C VAL A 60 -13.74 -3.37 8.77
N GLU A 61 -14.69 -2.74 8.06
CA GLU A 61 -16.12 -3.01 8.19
C GLU A 61 -16.48 -4.43 7.74
N CYS A 62 -15.80 -4.95 6.71
CA CYS A 62 -16.06 -6.26 6.15
C CYS A 62 -15.23 -7.40 6.78
N VAL A 63 -14.38 -7.17 7.79
CA VAL A 63 -13.54 -8.24 8.41
C VAL A 63 -14.39 -9.42 8.88
N SER A 64 -15.55 -9.15 9.49
CA SER A 64 -16.46 -10.20 9.94
C SER A 64 -17.07 -11.00 8.80
N ASP A 65 -17.33 -10.35 7.66
CA ASP A 65 -17.87 -11.01 6.47
C ASP A 65 -16.81 -11.84 5.77
N ILE A 66 -15.58 -11.34 5.67
CA ILE A 66 -14.42 -12.08 5.17
C ILE A 66 -14.18 -13.34 6.02
N THR A 67 -14.25 -13.19 7.35
CA THR A 67 -14.11 -14.32 8.30
C THR A 67 -15.28 -15.33 8.18
N ALA A 68 -16.48 -14.86 7.86
CA ALA A 68 -17.63 -15.73 7.64
C ALA A 68 -17.54 -16.49 6.31
N LEU A 69 -16.98 -15.87 5.27
CA LEU A 69 -16.75 -16.50 3.97
C LEU A 69 -15.70 -17.61 4.04
N SER A 70 -14.65 -17.44 4.84
CA SER A 70 -13.65 -18.50 5.08
C SER A 70 -14.19 -19.66 5.91
N THR A 71 -15.34 -19.50 6.58
CA THR A 71 -16.02 -20.54 7.36
C THR A 71 -17.26 -21.11 6.67
N ASN A 72 -17.30 -21.04 5.33
CA ASN A 72 -18.33 -21.63 4.46
C ASN A 72 -19.74 -21.01 4.57
N LYS A 73 -19.85 -19.73 4.97
CA LYS A 73 -21.13 -19.00 4.99
C LYS A 73 -21.32 -18.09 3.77
N GLY A 74 -21.84 -18.70 2.70
CA GLY A 74 -22.84 -18.09 1.80
C GLY A 74 -22.36 -17.29 0.57
N PRO A 75 -22.91 -17.57 -0.64
CA PRO A 75 -22.69 -16.77 -1.85
C PRO A 75 -23.26 -15.34 -1.77
N GLU A 76 -24.27 -15.09 -0.94
CA GLU A 76 -24.87 -13.75 -0.74
C GLU A 76 -23.88 -12.74 -0.12
N ARG A 77 -22.94 -13.20 0.71
CA ARG A 77 -21.89 -12.35 1.28
C ARG A 77 -20.82 -11.99 0.25
N LEU A 78 -20.53 -12.88 -0.71
CA LEU A 78 -19.65 -12.55 -1.84
C LEU A 78 -20.25 -11.46 -2.72
N GLU A 79 -21.56 -11.53 -3.01
CA GLU A 79 -22.24 -10.50 -3.78
C GLU A 79 -22.22 -9.13 -3.06
N THR A 80 -22.39 -9.15 -1.74
CA THR A 80 -22.31 -7.95 -0.90
C THR A 80 -20.92 -7.32 -0.95
N LEU A 81 -19.84 -8.11 -0.82
CA LEU A 81 -18.46 -7.62 -0.98
C LEU A 81 -18.19 -7.08 -2.39
N ALA A 82 -18.67 -7.76 -3.43
CA ALA A 82 -18.51 -7.30 -4.81
C ALA A 82 -19.18 -5.93 -5.04
N ARG A 83 -20.37 -5.70 -4.46
CA ARG A 83 -21.05 -4.40 -4.52
C ARG A 83 -20.26 -3.28 -3.82
N TYR A 84 -19.56 -3.59 -2.72
CA TYR A 84 -18.69 -2.61 -2.06
C TYR A 84 -17.42 -2.31 -2.86
N GLN A 85 -16.93 -3.25 -3.67
CA GLN A 85 -15.71 -3.08 -4.46
C GLN A 85 -15.93 -2.29 -5.76
N ALA A 86 -17.07 -2.44 -6.43
CA ALA A 86 -17.33 -1.83 -7.74
C ALA A 86 -17.14 -0.29 -7.78
N PRO A 87 -17.58 0.51 -6.79
CA PRO A 87 -17.30 1.94 -6.76
C PRO A 87 -15.80 2.27 -6.66
N HIS A 88 -15.03 1.46 -5.92
CA HIS A 88 -13.58 1.65 -5.80
C HIS A 88 -12.87 1.35 -7.12
N GLU A 89 -13.28 0.29 -7.83
CA GLU A 89 -12.76 -0.06 -9.15
C GLU A 89 -13.06 1.01 -10.21
N ARG A 90 -14.26 1.62 -10.16
CA ARG A 90 -14.60 2.76 -11.02
C ARG A 90 -13.63 3.92 -10.81
N CYS A 91 -13.45 4.35 -9.55
CA CYS A 91 -12.54 5.45 -9.26
C CYS A 91 -11.09 5.12 -9.65
N TYR A 92 -10.65 3.89 -9.37
CA TYR A 92 -9.32 3.45 -9.79
C TYR A 92 -9.13 3.48 -11.32
N THR A 93 -10.17 3.12 -12.08
CA THR A 93 -10.15 3.23 -13.55
C THR A 93 -9.99 4.69 -13.98
N HIS A 94 -10.73 5.61 -13.37
CA HIS A 94 -10.59 7.05 -13.63
C HIS A 94 -9.18 7.56 -13.28
N LEU A 95 -8.62 7.16 -12.14
CA LEU A 95 -7.24 7.51 -11.76
C LEU A 95 -6.22 6.92 -12.74
N SER A 96 -6.47 5.74 -13.30
CA SER A 96 -5.62 5.11 -14.31
C SER A 96 -5.62 5.89 -15.63
N ILE A 97 -6.78 6.42 -16.04
CA ILE A 97 -6.90 7.30 -17.21
C ILE A 97 -6.10 8.59 -16.98
N ALA A 98 -6.27 9.23 -15.81
CA ALA A 98 -5.52 10.42 -15.45
C ALA A 98 -4.00 10.17 -15.39
N LEU A 99 -3.58 9.02 -14.86
CA LEU A 99 -2.17 8.62 -14.82
C LEU A 99 -1.55 8.51 -16.21
N ARG A 100 -2.26 7.93 -17.18
CA ARG A 100 -1.81 7.91 -18.58
C ARG A 100 -1.68 9.32 -19.14
N ALA A 101 -2.71 10.15 -18.96
CA ALA A 101 -2.69 11.55 -19.43
C ALA A 101 -1.52 12.36 -18.85
N PHE A 102 -1.23 12.23 -17.55
CA PHE A 102 -0.12 12.93 -16.92
C PHE A 102 1.24 12.39 -17.36
N SER A 103 1.37 11.07 -17.57
CA SER A 103 2.62 10.44 -18.01
C SER A 103 3.08 10.94 -19.38
N LEU A 104 2.14 11.31 -20.27
CA LEU A 104 2.46 11.92 -21.57
C LEU A 104 3.31 13.19 -21.47
N GLU A 105 3.16 13.95 -20.38
CA GLU A 105 3.82 15.24 -20.18
C GLU A 105 4.96 15.18 -19.16
N MET A 106 4.86 14.26 -18.20
CA MET A 106 5.74 14.20 -17.03
C MET A 106 6.83 13.14 -17.14
N ASP A 107 6.71 12.16 -18.05
CA ASP A 107 7.80 11.22 -18.28
C ASP A 107 8.92 11.91 -19.10
N PRO A 108 10.17 11.85 -18.63
CA PRO A 108 11.22 12.73 -19.13
C PRO A 108 11.60 12.40 -20.58
N LYS A 109 11.58 13.40 -21.45
CA LYS A 109 12.52 13.44 -22.59
C LYS A 109 13.90 13.84 -22.04
N PRO A 110 15.00 13.21 -22.45
CA PRO A 110 16.33 13.28 -21.81
C PRO A 110 17.06 14.64 -21.94
N THR A 111 16.35 15.75 -22.09
CA THR A 111 16.94 17.02 -22.52
C THR A 111 16.33 18.21 -21.79
N GLN A 112 16.65 18.41 -20.50
CA GLN A 112 16.69 19.74 -19.89
C GLN A 112 17.30 19.70 -18.48
N ALA A 113 18.51 20.22 -18.37
CA ALA A 113 19.35 20.20 -17.15
C ALA A 113 19.12 21.41 -16.22
N SER A 114 17.93 22.01 -16.23
CA SER A 114 17.60 23.11 -15.30
C SER A 114 16.09 23.19 -15.08
N SER A 115 15.54 22.25 -14.32
CA SER A 115 14.12 22.29 -13.94
C SER A 115 13.88 23.39 -12.90
N SER A 116 12.93 24.29 -13.15
CA SER A 116 12.41 25.24 -12.16
C SER A 116 11.92 24.52 -10.89
N GLU A 117 11.99 25.18 -9.73
CA GLU A 117 11.42 24.65 -8.47
C GLU A 117 9.93 24.31 -8.60
N ALA A 118 9.19 25.08 -9.41
CA ALA A 118 7.78 24.80 -9.70
C ALA A 118 7.59 23.46 -10.44
N LEU A 119 8.49 23.16 -11.38
CA LEU A 119 8.48 21.87 -12.10
C LEU A 119 8.86 20.72 -11.17
N GLN A 120 9.81 20.93 -10.24
CA GLN A 120 10.16 19.94 -9.23
C GLN A 120 8.99 19.64 -8.28
N SER A 121 8.22 20.64 -7.85
CA SER A 121 7.00 20.44 -7.08
C SER A 121 5.93 19.64 -7.86
N LEU A 122 5.76 19.91 -9.15
CA LEU A 122 4.84 19.16 -10.01
C LEU A 122 5.30 17.70 -10.20
N ILE A 123 6.59 17.49 -10.44
CA ILE A 123 7.18 16.14 -10.53
C ILE A 123 6.93 15.38 -9.23
N LYS A 124 7.16 16.01 -8.07
CA LYS A 124 6.89 15.40 -6.76
C LYS A 124 5.42 15.05 -6.59
N ALA A 125 4.50 15.96 -6.93
CA ALA A 125 3.05 15.71 -6.86
C ALA A 125 2.60 14.57 -7.78
N PHE A 126 3.19 14.47 -8.97
CA PHE A 126 2.95 13.38 -9.90
C PHE A 126 3.50 12.05 -9.40
N LEU A 127 4.70 12.02 -8.82
CA LEU A 127 5.27 10.81 -8.24
C LEU A 127 4.46 10.31 -7.04
N ILE A 128 3.98 11.22 -6.18
CA ILE A 128 3.08 10.87 -5.07
C ILE A 128 1.77 10.28 -5.60
N PHE A 129 1.21 10.87 -6.65
CA PHE A 129 0.03 10.31 -7.30
C PHE A 129 0.28 8.90 -7.84
N LYS A 130 1.41 8.69 -8.55
CA LYS A 130 1.88 7.36 -9.01
C LYS A 130 2.03 6.37 -7.85
N LEU A 131 2.55 6.80 -6.70
CA LEU A 131 2.71 5.97 -5.51
C LEU A 131 1.38 5.52 -4.92
N TYR A 132 0.43 6.46 -4.74
CA TYR A 132 -0.90 6.11 -4.22
C TYR A 132 -1.66 5.21 -5.19
N HIS A 133 -1.61 5.49 -6.49
CA HIS A 133 -2.21 4.63 -7.52
C HIS A 133 -1.63 3.21 -7.46
N SER A 134 -0.31 3.08 -7.39
CA SER A 134 0.38 1.79 -7.25
C SER A 134 0.00 1.07 -5.96
N THR A 135 -0.19 1.80 -4.87
CA THR A 135 -0.59 1.24 -3.57
C THR A 135 -2.03 0.73 -3.60
N ILE A 136 -2.96 1.50 -4.17
CA ILE A 136 -4.38 1.13 -4.32
C ILE A 136 -4.53 -0.14 -5.16
N ARG A 137 -3.67 -0.31 -6.18
CA ARG A 137 -3.61 -1.51 -7.01
C ARG A 137 -3.47 -2.78 -6.17
N LEU A 138 -2.67 -2.75 -5.10
CA LEU A 138 -2.43 -3.90 -4.23
C LEU A 138 -3.71 -4.42 -3.56
N PHE A 139 -4.72 -3.57 -3.39
CA PHE A 139 -5.99 -3.93 -2.76
C PHE A 139 -7.06 -4.35 -3.76
N LEU A 140 -7.14 -3.68 -4.91
CA LEU A 140 -8.18 -3.94 -5.90
C LEU A 140 -7.85 -5.15 -6.79
N PHE A 141 -6.57 -5.44 -7.05
CA PHE A 141 -6.16 -6.58 -7.88
C PHE A 141 -5.99 -7.89 -7.10
N CYS A 142 -6.58 -7.99 -5.92
CA CYS A 142 -6.95 -9.28 -5.32
C CYS A 142 -8.23 -9.89 -5.96
N GLY A 143 -8.73 -9.34 -7.08
CA GLY A 143 -9.98 -9.71 -7.74
C GLY A 143 -10.03 -11.15 -8.30
N PRO A 144 -11.15 -11.89 -8.13
CA PRO A 144 -11.38 -13.25 -8.66
C PRO A 144 -11.58 -13.19 -10.19
N GLY A 145 -10.50 -12.99 -10.93
CA GLY A 145 -10.57 -12.62 -12.35
C GLY A 145 -10.15 -13.69 -13.36
N THR A 146 -9.67 -14.85 -12.94
CA THR A 146 -9.53 -16.02 -13.83
C THR A 146 -10.57 -17.06 -13.42
N PRO A 147 -11.57 -17.35 -14.28
CA PRO A 147 -12.43 -18.49 -14.06
C PRO A 147 -11.55 -19.74 -14.15
N GLY A 148 -11.23 -20.36 -13.00
CA GLY A 148 -10.51 -21.63 -12.96
C GLY A 148 -9.51 -21.89 -11.84
N ALA A 149 -9.19 -20.94 -10.95
CA ALA A 149 -8.23 -21.23 -9.87
C ALA A 149 -8.53 -20.51 -8.55
N PRO A 150 -9.30 -21.14 -7.62
CA PRO A 150 -9.35 -20.71 -6.24
C PRO A 150 -8.03 -21.14 -5.56
N GLY A 151 -7.06 -20.22 -5.44
CA GLY A 151 -5.84 -20.47 -4.65
C GLY A 151 -4.55 -19.78 -5.12
N ALA A 152 -4.45 -19.27 -6.35
CA ALA A 152 -3.17 -18.92 -6.96
C ALA A 152 -2.60 -17.50 -6.66
N LYS A 153 -3.03 -16.80 -5.60
CA LYS A 153 -2.89 -15.32 -5.55
C LYS A 153 -1.82 -14.71 -4.64
N LEU A 154 -1.23 -15.46 -3.70
CA LEU A 154 -0.17 -14.92 -2.84
C LEU A 154 1.24 -15.12 -3.44
N GLU A 155 1.37 -16.00 -4.43
CA GLU A 155 2.63 -16.45 -5.02
C GLU A 155 2.93 -15.80 -6.39
N ASP A 156 2.10 -14.85 -6.86
CA ASP A 156 2.37 -14.18 -8.14
C ASP A 156 3.66 -13.33 -8.01
N PRO A 157 4.74 -13.65 -8.76
CA PRO A 157 5.97 -12.86 -8.76
C PRO A 157 5.71 -11.38 -9.08
N LYS A 158 4.60 -11.08 -9.77
CA LYS A 158 4.18 -9.71 -10.07
C LYS A 158 3.81 -8.92 -8.82
N MET A 159 3.28 -9.55 -7.76
CA MET A 159 3.00 -8.87 -6.49
C MET A 159 4.28 -8.37 -5.83
N GLY A 160 5.35 -9.17 -5.86
CA GLY A 160 6.66 -8.75 -5.38
C GLY A 160 7.20 -7.54 -6.15
N ALA A 161 7.03 -7.54 -7.47
CA ALA A 161 7.40 -6.42 -8.32
C ALA A 161 6.59 -5.14 -7.98
N TYR A 162 5.26 -5.25 -7.78
CA TYR A 162 4.44 -4.07 -7.44
C TYR A 162 4.85 -3.42 -6.11
N HIS A 163 5.15 -4.22 -5.09
CA HIS A 163 5.66 -3.68 -3.82
C HIS A 163 7.01 -2.98 -4.01
N ARG A 164 7.92 -3.58 -4.78
CA ARG A 164 9.22 -2.99 -5.09
C ARG A 164 9.07 -1.66 -5.84
N ASP A 165 8.23 -1.62 -6.86
CA ASP A 165 7.97 -0.40 -7.65
C ASP A 165 7.43 0.73 -6.77
N ALA A 166 6.53 0.42 -5.82
CA ALA A 166 6.03 1.38 -4.84
C ALA A 166 7.15 1.90 -3.92
N LEU A 167 8.08 1.04 -3.49
CA LEU A 167 9.23 1.44 -2.68
C LEU A 167 10.22 2.31 -3.46
N ASP A 168 10.48 1.99 -4.72
CA ASP A 168 11.34 2.79 -5.60
C ASP A 168 10.75 4.19 -5.81
N LEU A 169 9.43 4.29 -6.02
CA LEU A 169 8.73 5.57 -6.07
C LEU A 169 8.83 6.34 -4.75
N ALA A 170 8.58 5.68 -3.62
CA ALA A 170 8.63 6.32 -2.30
C ALA A 170 10.03 6.84 -1.98
N GLU A 171 11.07 6.05 -2.20
CA GLU A 171 12.46 6.44 -1.99
C GLU A 171 12.86 7.61 -2.90
N ARG A 172 12.47 7.57 -4.18
CA ARG A 172 12.68 8.70 -5.10
C ARG A 172 12.00 9.98 -4.60
N ILE A 173 10.76 9.91 -4.14
CA ILE A 173 10.02 11.08 -3.58
C ILE A 173 10.73 11.64 -2.35
N LEU A 174 11.20 10.75 -1.46
CA LEU A 174 11.89 11.14 -0.22
C LEU A 174 13.24 11.82 -0.51
N GLN A 175 13.94 11.40 -1.57
CA GLN A 175 15.20 11.99 -2.03
C GLN A 175 15.02 13.37 -2.70
N LEU A 176 13.86 13.67 -3.29
CA LEU A 176 13.59 14.98 -3.92
C LEU A 176 13.54 16.16 -2.93
N GLY A 177 13.56 15.90 -1.62
CA GLY A 177 13.51 16.95 -0.58
C GLY A 177 12.20 17.75 -0.59
N SER A 178 12.15 18.83 0.19
CA SER A 178 11.09 19.85 0.07
C SER A 178 11.71 21.13 -0.47
N PRO A 179 11.26 21.65 -1.63
CA PRO A 179 11.70 22.95 -2.11
C PRO A 179 11.34 24.00 -1.05
N ARG A 180 12.31 24.83 -0.64
CA ARG A 180 12.11 25.82 0.43
C ARG A 180 11.20 27.00 0.00
N THR A 181 11.02 27.18 -1.30
CA THR A 181 10.47 28.40 -1.92
C THR A 181 9.38 28.15 -2.95
N ALA A 182 9.04 26.89 -3.25
CA ALA A 182 7.98 26.58 -4.20
C ALA A 182 6.58 26.81 -3.61
N PRO A 183 5.60 27.24 -4.42
CA PRO A 183 4.21 27.30 -3.99
C PRO A 183 3.77 25.92 -3.50
N PHE A 184 3.13 25.91 -2.32
CA PHE A 184 2.68 24.68 -1.67
C PHE A 184 1.62 23.99 -2.55
N THR A 185 1.98 22.83 -3.12
CA THR A 185 1.01 21.90 -3.68
C THR A 185 0.66 20.89 -2.57
N PRO A 186 -0.55 20.91 -2.01
CA PRO A 186 -0.95 19.92 -1.01
C PRO A 186 -0.93 18.53 -1.65
N VAL A 187 -0.05 17.68 -1.16
CA VAL A 187 0.10 16.30 -1.64
C VAL A 187 0.05 15.35 -0.44
N PRO A 188 -0.55 14.16 -0.61
CA PRO A 188 -0.59 13.14 0.43
C PRO A 188 0.81 12.71 0.90
N SER A 189 0.87 12.18 2.12
CA SER A 189 2.10 11.66 2.70
C SER A 189 2.57 10.37 2.03
N THR A 190 3.88 10.15 1.92
CA THR A 190 4.42 8.82 1.56
C THR A 190 4.28 7.79 2.70
N THR A 191 3.94 8.24 3.92
CA THR A 191 3.89 7.40 5.13
C THR A 191 2.87 6.27 5.00
N GLN A 192 1.66 6.57 4.52
CA GLN A 192 0.60 5.58 4.40
C GLN A 192 0.93 4.47 3.38
N PRO A 193 1.38 4.78 2.14
CA PRO A 193 1.93 3.78 1.22
C PRO A 193 3.07 2.94 1.80
N LEU A 194 4.04 3.57 2.47
CA LEU A 194 5.16 2.84 3.09
C LEU A 194 4.67 1.90 4.20
N PHE A 195 3.71 2.34 5.01
CA PHE A 195 3.10 1.50 6.03
C PHE A 195 2.36 0.30 5.42
N VAL A 196 1.66 0.47 4.29
CA VAL A 196 1.04 -0.66 3.56
C VAL A 196 2.09 -1.69 3.17
N VAL A 197 3.17 -1.26 2.52
CA VAL A 197 4.20 -2.20 2.08
C VAL A 197 4.91 -2.84 3.28
N ALA A 198 5.16 -2.09 4.37
CA ALA A 198 5.73 -2.65 5.59
C ALA A 198 4.79 -3.69 6.25
N TYR A 199 3.49 -3.44 6.23
CA TYR A 199 2.49 -4.30 6.86
C TYR A 199 2.26 -5.61 6.08
N SER A 200 2.02 -5.52 4.76
CA SER A 200 1.57 -6.66 3.94
C SER A 200 2.50 -7.04 2.78
N GLY A 201 3.66 -6.39 2.65
CA GLY A 201 4.55 -6.58 1.52
C GLY A 201 5.03 -8.01 1.31
N THR A 202 5.27 -8.35 0.04
CA THR A 202 5.95 -9.59 -0.35
C THR A 202 7.06 -9.26 -1.34
N PRO A 203 8.18 -9.99 -1.36
CA PRO A 203 8.69 -10.86 -0.29
C PRO A 203 9.05 -10.08 0.99
N GLN A 204 9.58 -10.75 2.03
CA GLN A 204 9.90 -10.12 3.32
C GLN A 204 10.93 -8.98 3.18
N SER A 205 11.87 -9.06 2.21
CA SER A 205 12.81 -7.97 1.91
C SER A 205 12.13 -6.65 1.59
N ASN A 206 11.00 -6.66 0.86
CA ASN A 206 10.24 -5.45 0.59
C ASN A 206 9.68 -4.85 1.89
N ARG A 207 9.21 -5.67 2.83
CA ARG A 207 8.76 -5.18 4.14
C ARG A 207 9.89 -4.58 4.96
N ARG A 208 11.05 -5.25 5.00
CA ARG A 208 12.25 -4.75 5.68
C ARG A 208 12.71 -3.42 5.10
N ARG A 209 12.75 -3.30 3.76
CA ARG A 209 13.07 -2.05 3.06
C ARG A 209 12.05 -0.94 3.37
N ALA A 210 10.76 -1.25 3.43
CA ALA A 210 9.74 -0.29 3.82
C ALA A 210 9.92 0.22 5.26
N ILE A 211 10.20 -0.69 6.20
CA ILE A 211 10.48 -0.36 7.62
C ILE A 211 11.73 0.52 7.73
N ASP A 212 12.79 0.19 6.98
CA ASP A 212 14.01 0.98 6.93
C ASP A 212 13.75 2.39 6.40
N LEU A 213 12.96 2.55 5.33
CA LEU A 213 12.55 3.86 4.83
C LEU A 213 11.75 4.67 5.86
N LEU A 214 10.82 4.03 6.60
CA LEU A 214 10.05 4.68 7.67
C LEU A 214 10.95 5.19 8.82
N ARG A 215 12.04 4.47 9.14
CA ARG A 215 13.02 4.88 10.14
C ARG A 215 13.99 5.94 9.65
N ARG A 216 14.48 5.82 8.41
CA ARG A 216 15.43 6.76 7.80
C ARG A 216 14.83 8.16 7.64
N TYR A 217 13.51 8.24 7.43
CA TYR A 217 12.80 9.51 7.21
C TYR A 217 11.73 9.73 8.30
N PRO A 218 12.13 10.02 9.55
CA PRO A 218 11.21 10.15 10.68
C PRO A 218 10.26 11.34 10.50
N ARG A 219 8.95 11.11 10.53
CA ARG A 219 7.90 12.13 10.37
C ARG A 219 6.69 11.85 11.24
N ARG A 220 6.01 12.92 11.64
CA ARG A 220 4.70 12.89 12.31
C ARG A 220 3.74 13.77 11.54
N GLU A 221 2.79 13.14 10.85
CA GLU A 221 1.86 13.80 9.92
C GLU A 221 0.43 13.34 10.22
N GLY A 222 -0.35 14.21 10.87
CA GLY A 222 -1.70 13.87 11.33
C GLY A 222 -1.70 12.71 12.32
N LEU A 223 -2.37 11.60 11.97
CA LEU A 223 -2.42 10.37 12.77
C LEU A 223 -1.23 9.42 12.53
N TRP A 224 -0.33 9.76 11.60
CA TRP A 224 0.78 8.92 11.21
C TRP A 224 2.07 9.32 11.94
N ASP A 225 2.71 8.36 12.59
CA ASP A 225 4.08 8.47 13.12
C ASP A 225 4.90 7.35 12.46
N THR A 226 5.91 7.72 11.67
CA THR A 226 6.68 6.73 10.89
C THR A 226 7.52 5.83 11.79
N MET A 227 8.00 6.33 12.94
CA MET A 227 8.76 5.55 13.90
C MET A 227 7.87 4.51 14.60
N PHE A 228 6.66 4.94 14.99
CA PHE A 228 5.63 4.03 15.50
C PHE A 228 5.28 2.96 14.46
N GLY A 229 5.01 3.38 13.22
CA GLY A 229 4.63 2.48 12.13
C GLY A 229 5.71 1.44 11.83
N ALA A 230 6.98 1.85 11.80
CA ALA A 230 8.12 0.96 11.63
C ALA A 230 8.20 -0.07 12.76
N ALA A 231 8.18 0.38 14.02
CA ALA A 231 8.27 -0.51 15.17
C ALA A 231 7.09 -1.49 15.25
N LEU A 232 5.88 -1.03 14.90
CA LEU A 232 4.70 -1.89 14.83
C LEU A 232 4.85 -2.99 13.77
N CYS A 233 5.35 -2.65 12.58
CA CYS A 233 5.54 -3.62 11.50
C CYS A 233 6.63 -4.64 11.84
N GLU A 234 7.72 -4.23 12.50
CA GLU A 234 8.72 -5.17 13.02
C GLU A 234 8.13 -6.15 14.03
N LEU A 235 7.29 -5.65 14.94
CA LEU A 235 6.61 -6.49 15.92
C LEU A 235 5.69 -7.51 15.26
N ILE A 236 4.98 -7.11 14.20
CA ILE A 236 4.15 -8.00 13.38
C ILE A 236 5.04 -9.07 12.70
N MET A 237 6.12 -8.66 12.02
CA MET A 237 7.06 -9.56 11.37
C MET A 237 7.69 -10.56 12.36
N ALA A 238 7.99 -10.12 13.59
CA ALA A 238 8.48 -10.98 14.64
C ALA A 238 7.45 -12.04 15.04
N ARG A 239 6.16 -11.66 15.20
CA ARG A 239 5.10 -12.63 15.51
C ARG A 239 4.90 -13.64 14.39
N GLU A 240 4.94 -13.22 13.13
CA GLU A 240 4.85 -14.13 11.99
C GLU A 240 5.98 -15.18 11.99
N ARG A 241 7.23 -14.75 12.28
CA ARG A 241 8.37 -15.66 12.43
C ARG A 241 8.24 -16.62 13.62
N GLU A 242 7.72 -16.16 14.75
CA GLU A 242 7.44 -17.03 15.92
C GLU A 242 6.48 -18.17 15.53
N ILE A 243 5.45 -17.89 14.74
CA ILE A 243 4.46 -18.89 14.30
C ILE A 243 5.08 -19.91 13.35
N LEU A 244 5.95 -19.46 12.44
CA LEU A 244 6.70 -20.37 11.56
C LEU A 244 7.59 -21.31 12.40
N ALA A 245 8.29 -20.77 13.40
CA ALA A 245 9.10 -21.57 14.32
C ALA A 245 8.27 -22.52 15.21
N GLU A 246 7.07 -22.11 15.65
CA GLU A 246 6.11 -22.98 16.36
C GLU A 246 5.70 -24.17 15.48
N ARG A 247 5.39 -23.94 14.20
CA ARG A 247 4.97 -25.00 13.28
C ARG A 247 6.08 -25.96 12.89
N ARG A 248 7.32 -25.49 12.74
CA ARG A 248 8.47 -26.39 12.49
C ARG A 248 8.62 -27.40 13.63
N ARG A 249 8.50 -26.93 14.87
CA ARG A 249 8.54 -27.78 16.07
C ARG A 249 7.38 -28.77 16.13
N GLU A 250 6.17 -28.33 15.78
CA GLU A 250 4.98 -29.20 15.75
C GLU A 250 5.01 -30.23 14.63
N SER A 251 5.61 -29.89 13.48
CA SER A 251 5.71 -30.78 12.31
C SER A 251 6.84 -31.81 12.42
N GLY A 252 7.62 -31.79 13.51
CA GLY A 252 8.71 -32.74 13.73
C GLY A 252 9.87 -32.63 12.73
N ALA A 253 10.02 -31.49 12.05
CA ALA A 253 11.07 -31.27 11.05
C ALA A 253 12.48 -31.08 11.64
N ASP A 254 12.63 -31.11 12.97
CA ASP A 254 13.90 -30.98 13.68
C ASP A 254 14.61 -32.33 13.91
N ALA A 255 14.41 -33.31 13.02
CA ALA A 255 15.21 -34.54 13.00
C ALA A 255 16.22 -34.49 11.83
N TYR A 256 17.49 -34.22 12.17
CA TYR A 256 18.69 -34.08 11.30
C TYR A 256 18.81 -32.71 10.60
N ASP A 257 19.91 -31.95 10.66
CA ASP A 257 21.31 -32.30 10.89
C ASP A 257 22.01 -31.19 11.68
N GLY A 258 22.96 -31.57 12.52
CA GLY A 258 23.87 -30.63 13.13
C GLY A 258 24.80 -30.04 12.07
N ASN A 259 25.35 -28.87 12.38
CA ASN A 259 26.51 -28.29 11.72
C ASN A 259 26.23 -27.41 10.47
N THR A 260 25.79 -26.17 10.70
CA THR A 260 26.63 -24.98 10.38
C THR A 260 26.01 -23.73 10.99
N ALA A 261 26.73 -23.13 11.94
CA ALA A 261 26.58 -21.72 12.27
C ALA A 261 27.18 -20.90 11.13
N GLU A 262 26.42 -20.72 10.05
CA GLU A 262 26.64 -19.65 9.08
C GLU A 262 25.37 -18.81 9.03
N THR A 263 25.51 -17.58 9.50
CA THR A 263 24.57 -16.47 9.34
C THR A 263 24.30 -16.26 7.85
N ARG A 264 23.36 -17.02 7.27
CA ARG A 264 22.93 -16.83 5.89
C ARG A 264 21.55 -16.20 5.85
N GLU A 265 21.39 -15.36 4.85
CA GLU A 265 20.22 -14.58 4.45
C GLU A 265 19.01 -15.45 4.04
N GLU A 266 18.78 -16.59 4.72
CA GLU A 266 17.71 -17.55 4.43
C GLU A 266 16.32 -17.06 4.88
N ASP A 267 16.24 -15.96 5.63
CA ASP A 267 14.99 -15.39 6.18
C ASP A 267 14.19 -14.59 5.12
N ASP A 268 14.66 -14.47 3.88
CA ASP A 268 13.96 -13.75 2.79
C ASP A 268 12.94 -14.59 2.01
N ASP A 269 13.12 -15.92 2.00
CA ASP A 269 12.39 -16.83 1.10
C ASP A 269 11.25 -17.60 1.78
N GLU A 270 11.18 -17.60 3.12
CA GLU A 270 10.08 -18.29 3.79
C GLU A 270 8.78 -17.48 3.70
N ILE A 271 7.91 -17.93 2.80
CA ILE A 271 6.60 -17.34 2.57
C ILE A 271 5.73 -17.61 3.81
N VAL A 272 5.38 -16.54 4.53
CA VAL A 272 4.36 -16.62 5.57
C VAL A 272 3.01 -16.87 4.89
N GLU A 273 2.46 -18.06 5.13
CA GLU A 273 1.11 -18.46 4.70
C GLU A 273 0.07 -17.40 5.05
N LEU A 274 -0.93 -17.22 4.19
CA LEU A 274 -1.98 -16.20 4.36
C LEU A 274 -2.68 -16.30 5.72
N LEU A 275 -2.91 -17.51 6.23
CA LEU A 275 -3.60 -17.71 7.51
C LEU A 275 -2.77 -17.28 8.72
N ASP A 276 -1.45 -17.17 8.56
CA ASP A 276 -0.52 -16.82 9.62
C ASP A 276 -0.04 -15.37 9.49
N ARG A 277 -0.54 -14.67 8.46
CA ARG A 277 -0.48 -13.21 8.39
C ARG A 277 -1.39 -12.57 9.42
N GLN A 278 -1.00 -11.37 9.82
CA GLN A 278 -1.74 -10.52 10.72
C GLN A 278 -3.13 -10.14 10.15
N CYS A 279 -4.21 -10.50 10.86
CA CYS A 279 -5.59 -10.09 10.51
C CYS A 279 -6.00 -8.80 11.21
N ARG A 280 -5.64 -8.66 12.50
CA ARG A 280 -6.19 -7.62 13.37
C ARG A 280 -5.15 -7.18 14.37
N THR A 281 -5.05 -5.87 14.55
CA THR A 281 -4.13 -5.27 15.53
C THR A 281 -4.90 -4.32 16.42
N ARG A 282 -4.72 -4.44 17.74
CA ARG A 282 -5.27 -3.49 18.72
C ARG A 282 -4.12 -2.82 19.44
N VAL A 283 -4.06 -1.49 19.35
CA VAL A 283 -3.04 -0.68 20.00
C VAL A 283 -3.69 0.10 21.14
N LYS A 284 -3.13 0.01 22.34
CA LYS A 284 -3.46 0.85 23.48
C LYS A 284 -2.21 1.61 23.90
N PHE A 285 -2.17 2.91 23.62
CA PHE A 285 -1.07 3.78 24.04
C PHE A 285 -0.99 3.84 25.57
N GLU A 286 0.20 3.62 26.11
CA GLU A 286 0.48 3.73 27.55
C GLU A 286 1.13 5.09 27.88
N ASN A 287 1.93 5.63 26.96
CA ASN A 287 2.43 7.01 26.97
C ASN A 287 2.79 7.45 25.52
N GLU A 288 3.57 8.53 25.35
CA GLU A 288 3.93 9.08 24.03
C GLU A 288 4.77 8.14 23.16
N ARG A 289 5.60 7.27 23.76
CA ARG A 289 6.59 6.42 23.07
C ARG A 289 6.45 4.94 23.44
N SER A 290 5.30 4.56 23.99
CA SER A 290 5.02 3.18 24.32
C SER A 290 3.55 2.82 24.20
N ALA A 291 3.31 1.58 23.81
CA ALA A 291 1.98 1.04 23.64
C ALA A 291 1.94 -0.44 23.99
N ARG A 292 0.77 -0.90 24.41
CA ARG A 292 0.43 -2.31 24.48
C ARG A 292 -0.26 -2.70 23.18
N VAL A 293 0.34 -3.63 22.46
CA VAL A 293 -0.15 -4.12 21.18
C VAL A 293 -0.68 -5.53 21.37
N THR A 294 -1.90 -5.77 20.92
CA THR A 294 -2.47 -7.12 20.82
C THR A 294 -2.56 -7.50 19.35
N LEU A 295 -1.96 -8.63 19.01
CA LEU A 295 -1.83 -9.13 17.64
C LEU A 295 -2.65 -10.40 17.47
N TRP A 296 -3.42 -10.49 16.39
CA TRP A 296 -4.08 -11.71 15.93
C TRP A 296 -3.67 -12.03 14.50
N THR A 297 -3.36 -13.29 14.22
CA THR A 297 -3.31 -13.82 12.85
C THR A 297 -4.70 -14.24 12.37
N TRP A 298 -4.86 -14.40 11.05
CA TRP A 298 -6.12 -14.90 10.49
C TRP A 298 -6.56 -16.23 11.12
N ARG A 299 -5.62 -17.14 11.37
CA ARG A 299 -5.87 -18.41 12.05
C ARG A 299 -6.38 -18.22 13.47
N GLU A 300 -5.73 -17.36 14.25
CA GLU A 300 -6.15 -17.02 15.62
C GLU A 300 -7.53 -16.32 15.63
N CYS A 301 -7.76 -15.39 14.70
CA CYS A 301 -9.03 -14.71 14.45
C CYS A 301 -10.16 -15.73 14.21
N MET A 302 -9.96 -16.68 13.29
CA MET A 302 -10.96 -17.69 12.92
C MET A 302 -11.21 -18.71 14.04
N ALA A 303 -10.18 -19.07 14.79
CA ALA A 303 -10.28 -20.00 15.92
C ALA A 303 -10.81 -19.34 17.21
N GLY A 304 -11.10 -18.03 17.20
CA GLY A 304 -11.55 -17.30 18.39
C GLY A 304 -10.50 -17.23 19.50
N GLN A 305 -9.21 -17.37 19.17
CA GLN A 305 -8.12 -17.40 20.14
C GLN A 305 -7.80 -15.98 20.66
N PRO A 306 -7.36 -15.84 21.92
CA PRO A 306 -6.89 -14.57 22.43
C PRO A 306 -5.62 -14.15 21.69
N GLY A 307 -5.54 -12.88 21.30
CA GLY A 307 -4.40 -12.36 20.57
C GLY A 307 -3.17 -12.24 21.45
N LYS A 308 -1.99 -12.29 20.85
CA LYS A 308 -0.73 -12.17 21.57
C LYS A 308 -0.49 -10.73 21.99
N ILE A 309 -0.34 -10.51 23.29
CA ILE A 309 -0.02 -9.20 23.85
C ILE A 309 1.50 -8.99 23.88
N ARG A 310 1.93 -7.81 23.41
CA ARG A 310 3.32 -7.36 23.39
C ARG A 310 3.40 -5.90 23.83
N ARG A 311 4.54 -5.52 24.38
CA ARG A 311 4.89 -4.11 24.61
C ARG A 311 5.64 -3.60 23.39
N LEU A 312 5.30 -2.40 22.95
CA LEU A 312 5.93 -1.70 21.85
C LEU A 312 6.53 -0.40 22.39
N GLN A 313 7.76 -0.09 21.98
CA GLN A 313 8.44 1.18 22.22
C GLN A 313 9.08 1.64 20.92
N TRP A 314 9.10 2.95 20.66
CA TRP A 314 9.63 3.55 19.42
C TRP A 314 10.11 4.99 19.62
#